data_AF-A0A352YY66-F1
#
_entry.id   AF-A0A352YY66-F1
#
_cell.length_a   1.000
_cell.length_b   1.000
_cell.length_c   1.000
_cell.angle_alpha   90.00
_cell.angle_beta   90.00
_cell.angle_gamma   90.00
#
_symmetry.space_group_name_H-M   'P 1'
#
loop_
_entity.id
_entity.type
_entity.pdbx_description
1 polymer ?
#
loop_
_entity_poly.entity_id
_entity_poly.type
_entity_poly.pdbx_seq_one_letter_code
_entity_poly.pdbx_strand_id
1 'polypeptide(L)'
;KTVKIDPYPVPYRCLYSRNVSNMFMAGRCISVTHVALGTVRVMRTGGMMGEVVGMAASVCKNKNALPRDVYEDHLAELKKLMTEGVPQRN
;
A
#
# COMPACT_ATOMS: atom_id res chain seq x y z
N LYS A 1 -19.86 24.48 6.61
CA LYS A 1 -19.17 23.91 7.79
C LYS A 1 -18.22 22.83 7.28
N THR A 2 -16.91 23.01 7.45
CA THR A 2 -15.91 22.03 7.02
C THR A 2 -15.99 20.81 7.95
N VAL A 3 -16.13 19.61 7.40
CA VAL A 3 -16.18 18.36 8.17
C VAL A 3 -14.82 18.15 8.83
N LYS A 4 -14.80 17.79 10.13
CA LYS A 4 -13.56 17.44 10.83
C LYS A 4 -13.08 16.09 10.32
N ILE A 5 -11.85 16.02 9.83
CA ILE A 5 -11.26 14.80 9.25
C ILE A 5 -10.10 14.36 10.15
N ASP A 6 -10.24 13.20 10.77
CA ASP A 6 -9.15 12.59 11.54
C ASP A 6 -8.15 11.89 10.59
N PRO A 7 -6.86 11.79 10.94
CA PRO A 7 -5.87 11.07 10.14
C PRO A 7 -6.30 9.61 9.92
N TYR A 8 -6.23 9.13 8.68
CA TYR A 8 -6.58 7.76 8.32
C TYR A 8 -5.41 7.05 7.66
N PRO A 9 -5.23 5.74 7.93
CA PRO A 9 -4.28 4.92 7.20
C PRO A 9 -4.81 4.64 5.78
N VAL A 10 -3.88 4.51 4.83
CA VAL A 10 -4.19 4.05 3.47
C VAL A 10 -4.30 2.52 3.49
N PRO A 11 -5.47 1.92 3.18
CA PRO A 11 -5.62 0.48 3.23
C PRO A 11 -4.83 -0.20 2.10
N TYR A 12 -4.11 -1.28 2.39
CA TYR A 12 -3.34 -2.02 1.38
C TYR A 12 -4.15 -2.42 0.13
N ARG A 13 -5.44 -2.71 0.31
CA ARG A 13 -6.36 -3.11 -0.78
C ARG A 13 -6.55 -2.05 -1.87
N CYS A 14 -6.18 -0.79 -1.64
CA CYS A 14 -6.23 0.22 -2.71
C CYS A 14 -5.04 0.15 -3.67
N LEU A 15 -4.03 -0.66 -3.36
CA LEU A 15 -2.77 -0.76 -4.09
C LEU A 15 -2.77 -1.86 -5.16
N TYR A 16 -3.87 -2.60 -5.35
CA TYR A 16 -3.96 -3.62 -6.39
C TYR A 16 -5.28 -3.55 -7.15
N SER A 17 -5.28 -4.06 -8.38
CA SER A 17 -6.46 -4.07 -9.23
C SER A 17 -7.51 -5.05 -8.73
N ARG A 18 -8.78 -4.65 -8.77
CA ARG A 18 -9.91 -5.55 -8.51
C ARG A 18 -10.09 -6.57 -9.64
N ASN A 19 -9.75 -6.21 -10.87
CA ASN A 19 -10.07 -6.98 -12.08
C ASN A 19 -8.88 -7.78 -12.62
N VAL A 20 -7.66 -7.27 -12.47
CA VAL A 20 -6.44 -7.92 -12.94
C VAL A 20 -5.72 -8.51 -11.74
N SER A 21 -5.66 -9.84 -11.67
CA SER A 21 -5.22 -10.58 -10.48
C SER A 21 -3.77 -10.32 -10.08
N ASN A 22 -2.87 -10.05 -11.03
CA ASN A 22 -1.45 -9.81 -10.79
C ASN A 22 -1.02 -8.39 -11.18
N MET A 23 -1.79 -7.38 -10.73
CA MET A 23 -1.51 -5.98 -11.05
C MET A 23 -1.52 -5.12 -9.78
N PHE A 24 -0.34 -4.62 -9.42
CA PHE A 24 -0.18 -3.56 -8.43
C PHE A 24 -0.29 -2.16 -9.04
N MET A 25 -0.65 -1.20 -8.21
CA MET A 25 -0.76 0.22 -8.51
C MET A 25 -0.20 1.01 -7.32
N ALA A 26 0.61 2.03 -7.60
CA ALA A 26 1.18 2.91 -6.58
C ALA A 26 1.19 4.35 -7.07
N GLY A 27 1.10 5.31 -6.15
CA GLY A 27 1.09 6.73 -6.49
C GLY A 27 -0.29 7.22 -6.93
N ARG A 28 -0.39 7.99 -8.02
CA ARG A 28 -1.62 8.75 -8.35
C ARG A 28 -2.74 7.90 -8.97
N CYS A 29 -2.42 6.69 -9.42
CA CYS A 29 -3.34 5.78 -10.10
C CYS A 29 -4.14 4.86 -9.16
N ILE A 30 -3.87 4.89 -7.85
CA ILE A 30 -4.55 4.02 -6.88
C ILE A 30 -6.04 4.38 -6.70
N SER A 31 -6.82 3.40 -6.26
CA SER A 31 -8.26 3.57 -6.06
C SER A 31 -8.55 4.29 -4.75
N VAL A 32 -9.15 5.48 -4.80
CA VAL A 32 -9.42 6.33 -3.62
C VAL A 32 -10.77 7.04 -3.72
N THR A 33 -11.34 7.37 -2.56
CA THR A 33 -12.57 8.19 -2.48
C THR A 33 -12.26 9.68 -2.69
N HIS A 34 -13.29 10.49 -2.95
CA HIS A 34 -13.13 11.94 -3.14
C HIS A 34 -12.46 12.62 -1.92
N VAL A 35 -12.73 12.12 -0.70
CA VAL A 35 -12.18 12.65 0.55
C VAL A 35 -10.67 12.38 0.64
N ALA A 36 -10.22 11.22 0.15
CA ALA A 36 -8.83 10.82 0.20
C ALA A 36 -7.99 11.30 -0.98
N LEU A 37 -8.63 11.72 -2.08
CA LEU A 37 -7.99 12.09 -3.34
C LEU A 37 -6.84 13.10 -3.18
N GLY A 38 -7.01 14.10 -2.31
CA GLY A 38 -6.01 15.16 -2.10
C GLY A 38 -4.77 14.69 -1.34
N THR A 39 -4.95 14.00 -0.21
CA THR A 39 -3.86 13.66 0.73
C THR A 39 -2.96 12.55 0.19
N VAL A 40 -3.54 11.55 -0.47
CA VAL A 40 -2.83 10.36 -0.97
C VAL A 40 -1.91 10.68 -2.16
N ARG A 41 -2.19 11.76 -2.89
CA ARG A 41 -1.47 12.13 -4.12
C ARG A 41 -0.27 13.06 -3.89
N VAL A 42 0.08 13.34 -2.63
CA VAL A 42 1.31 14.07 -2.29
C VAL A 42 2.53 13.20 -2.62
N MET A 43 3.64 13.81 -3.04
CA MET A 43 4.84 13.05 -3.46
C MET A 43 5.35 12.10 -2.38
N ARG A 44 5.37 12.53 -1.11
CA ARG A 44 5.84 11.70 0.01
C ARG A 44 4.99 10.44 0.20
N THR A 45 3.66 10.58 0.21
CA THR A 45 2.74 9.44 0.35
C THR A 45 2.83 8.50 -0.85
N GLY A 46 2.96 9.05 -2.07
CA GLY A 46 3.18 8.26 -3.28
C GLY A 46 4.48 7.46 -3.24
N GLY A 47 5.56 8.04 -2.74
CA GLY A 47 6.84 7.35 -2.52
C GLY A 47 6.70 6.19 -1.52
N MET A 48 6.05 6.44 -0.37
CA MET A 48 5.78 5.41 0.64
C MET A 48 4.95 4.24 0.08
N MET A 49 3.95 4.53 -0.75
CA MET A 49 3.17 3.46 -1.42
C MET A 49 4.04 2.63 -2.36
N GLY A 50 4.94 3.27 -3.12
CA GLY A 50 5.86 2.57 -4.01
C GLY A 50 6.77 1.61 -3.26
N GLU A 51 7.28 2.03 -2.11
CA GLU A 51 8.10 1.20 -1.24
C GLU A 51 7.34 -0.03 -0.73
N VAL A 52 6.13 0.18 -0.20
CA VAL A 52 5.26 -0.91 0.29
C VAL A 52 4.89 -1.89 -0.82
N VAL A 53 4.55 -1.37 -2.01
CA VAL A 53 4.23 -2.21 -3.18
C VAL A 53 5.46 -3.01 -3.63
N GLY A 54 6.66 -2.43 -3.61
CA GLY A 54 7.91 -3.13 -3.91
C GLY A 54 8.16 -4.30 -2.95
N MET A 55 8.01 -4.06 -1.64
CA MET A 55 8.11 -5.12 -0.63
C MET A 55 7.04 -6.20 -0.85
N ALA A 56 5.79 -5.81 -1.11
CA ALA A 56 4.72 -6.77 -1.35
C ALA A 56 4.93 -7.61 -2.61
N ALA A 57 5.49 -7.03 -3.67
CA ALA A 57 5.85 -7.76 -4.88
C ALA A 57 6.94 -8.82 -4.62
N SER A 58 7.89 -8.54 -3.72
CA SER A 58 8.87 -9.53 -3.26
C SER A 58 8.18 -10.70 -2.54
N VAL A 59 7.22 -10.42 -1.66
CA VAL A 59 6.42 -11.48 -1.00
C VAL A 59 5.65 -12.31 -2.02
N CYS A 60 4.98 -11.66 -2.99
CA CYS A 60 4.29 -12.34 -4.09
C CYS A 60 5.22 -13.31 -4.82
N LYS A 61 6.43 -12.85 -5.16
CA LYS A 61 7.41 -13.67 -5.87
C LYS A 61 7.90 -14.86 -5.04
N ASN A 62 8.17 -14.66 -3.74
CA ASN A 62 8.72 -15.68 -2.87
C ASN A 62 7.70 -16.75 -2.46
N LYS A 63 6.42 -16.36 -2.35
CA LYS A 63 5.33 -17.27 -1.96
C LYS A 63 4.53 -17.82 -3.13
N ASN A 64 4.89 -17.44 -4.36
CA ASN A 64 4.09 -17.71 -5.55
C ASN A 64 2.62 -17.27 -5.37
N ALA A 65 2.46 -16.08 -4.78
CA ALA A 65 1.21 -15.49 -4.33
C ALA A 65 0.84 -14.29 -5.20
N LEU A 66 -0.46 -13.99 -5.27
CA LEU A 66 -0.98 -12.79 -5.93
C LEU A 66 -1.06 -11.61 -4.95
N PRO A 67 -1.14 -10.37 -5.45
CA PRO A 67 -1.40 -9.17 -4.66
C PRO A 67 -2.50 -9.29 -3.59
N ARG A 68 -3.56 -10.06 -3.89
CA ARG A 68 -4.67 -10.29 -2.97
C ARG A 68 -4.25 -11.20 -1.80
N ASP A 69 -3.57 -12.29 -2.12
CA ASP A 69 -3.10 -13.31 -1.16
C ASP A 69 -2.10 -12.69 -0.16
N VAL A 70 -1.36 -11.65 -0.57
CA VAL A 70 -0.52 -10.89 0.38
C VAL A 70 -1.34 -10.26 1.50
N TYR A 71 -2.54 -9.77 1.20
CA TYR A 71 -3.42 -9.20 2.22
C TYR A 71 -4.11 -10.27 3.07
N GLU A 72 -4.47 -11.40 2.46
CA GLU A 72 -5.26 -12.46 3.09
C GLU A 72 -4.38 -13.40 3.94
N ASP A 73 -3.23 -13.82 3.42
CA ASP A 73 -2.41 -14.89 4.01
C ASP A 73 -1.01 -14.45 4.44
N HIS A 74 -0.43 -13.43 3.79
CA HIS A 74 0.98 -13.04 4.00
C HIS A 74 1.17 -11.63 4.57
N LEU A 75 0.13 -11.05 5.17
CA LEU A 75 0.17 -9.67 5.66
C LEU A 75 1.19 -9.50 6.79
N ALA A 76 1.38 -10.52 7.61
CA ALA A 76 2.37 -10.51 8.69
C ALA A 76 3.80 -10.40 8.16
N GLU A 77 4.11 -11.08 7.06
CA GLU A 77 5.43 -11.03 6.41
C GLU A 77 5.69 -9.66 5.79
N LEU A 78 4.69 -9.08 5.12
CA LEU A 78 4.78 -7.71 4.62
C LEU A 78 5.02 -6.71 5.76
N LYS A 79 4.30 -6.81 6.88
CA LYS A 79 4.50 -5.92 8.05
C LYS A 79 5.89 -6.05 8.65
N LYS A 80 6.45 -7.25 8.68
CA LYS A 80 7.82 -7.50 9.12
C LYS A 80 8.82 -6.78 8.21
N LEU A 81 8.72 -6.98 6.90
CA LEU A 81 9.56 -6.29 5.91
C LEU A 81 9.45 -4.76 6.03
N MET A 82 8.24 -4.24 6.20
CA MET A 82 8.03 -2.80 6.39
C MET A 82 8.72 -2.27 7.64
N THR A 83 8.77 -3.05 8.72
CA THR A 83 9.44 -2.65 9.97
C THR A 83 10.97 -2.70 9.83
N GLU A 84 11.48 -3.72 9.15
CA GLU A 84 12.92 -3.87 8.86
C GLU A 84 13.42 -2.79 7.89
N GLY A 85 12.58 -2.34 6.95
CA GLY A 85 12.89 -1.28 6.00
C GLY A 85 12.95 0.13 6.63
N VAL A 86 12.39 0.33 7.83
CA VAL A 86 12.50 1.62 8.53
C VAL A 86 13.93 1.80 9.04
N PRO A 87 14.63 2.88 8.67
CA PRO A 87 15.94 3.19 9.24
C PRO A 87 15.82 3.32 10.76
N GLN A 88 16.60 2.51 11.48
CA GLN A 88 16.67 2.65 12.93
C GLN A 88 17.29 4.01 13.26
N ARG A 89 16.62 4.78 14.12
CA ARG A 89 17.21 5.98 14.72
C ARG A 89 18.28 5.51 15.71
N ASN A 90 19.52 5.45 15.24
CA ASN A 90 20.70 5.44 16.12
C ASN A 90 20.78 6.74 16.91
#